data_AF-A0A918BV61-F1
#
_entry.id   AF-A0A918BV61-F1
#
_cell.length_a   1.000
_cell.length_b   1.000
_cell.length_c   1.000
_cell.angle_alpha   90.00
_cell.angle_beta   90.00
_cell.angle_gamma   90.00
#
_symmetry.space_group_name_H-M   'P 1'
#
loop_
_entity.id
_entity.type
_entity.pdbx_description
1 polymer ?
#
loop_
_entity_poly.entity_id
_entity_poly.type
_entity_poly.pdbx_seq_one_letter_code
_entity_poly.pdbx_strand_id
1 'polypeptide(L)'
;MWRVDQVFLARSGVRTEVTASLVNDRGGLRNLSVVAPTEDPAEAVRHAARFVAGKGNVSSARNARVRWTREQAASEQDQLVRDFTLEDEFLDAFEETLQEIRDRMR
;
A
#
# COMPACT_ATOMS: atom_id res chain seq x y z
N MET A 1 15.96 2.78 -7.15
CA MET A 1 14.68 3.46 -6.89
C MET A 1 13.75 2.44 -6.24
N TRP A 2 12.84 2.83 -5.35
CA TRP A 2 11.97 1.86 -4.67
C TRP A 2 10.70 1.62 -5.48
N ARG A 3 10.17 0.39 -5.42
CA ARG A 3 8.84 0.05 -5.93
C ARG A 3 8.04 -0.67 -4.85
N VAL A 4 6.72 -0.49 -4.86
CA VAL A 4 5.82 -1.25 -4.00
C VAL A 4 5.70 -2.67 -4.55
N ASP A 5 5.83 -3.66 -3.67
CA ASP A 5 5.68 -5.08 -4.00
C ASP A 5 4.45 -5.70 -3.34
N GLN A 6 4.24 -5.41 -2.04
CA GLN A 6 3.11 -5.90 -1.27
C GLN A 6 2.48 -4.76 -0.48
N VAL A 7 1.17 -4.82 -0.26
CA VAL A 7 0.41 -3.94 0.63
C VAL A 7 -0.41 -4.81 1.56
N PHE A 8 -0.27 -4.60 2.86
CA PHE A 8 -0.93 -5.37 3.90
C PHE A 8 -1.95 -4.49 4.63
N LEU A 9 -3.19 -4.97 4.79
CA LEU A 9 -4.24 -4.29 5.54
C LEU A 9 -4.55 -5.04 6.83
N ALA A 10 -4.44 -4.36 7.97
CA ALA A 10 -4.92 -4.85 9.26
C ALA A 10 -6.05 -3.95 9.77
N ARG A 11 -7.13 -4.55 10.26
CA ARG A 11 -8.12 -3.78 11.03
C ARG A 11 -7.52 -3.43 12.40
N SER A 12 -7.81 -2.22 12.86
CA SER A 12 -7.41 -1.71 14.18
C SER A 12 -8.58 -0.91 14.75
N GLY A 13 -9.60 -1.63 15.23
CA GLY A 13 -10.88 -1.02 15.62
C GLY A 13 -11.56 -0.33 14.43
N VAL A 14 -11.85 0.97 14.56
CA VAL A 14 -12.46 1.82 13.51
C VAL A 14 -11.47 2.40 12.51
N ARG A 15 -10.22 1.90 12.52
CA ARG A 15 -9.13 2.35 11.66
C ARG A 15 -8.54 1.14 10.94
N THR A 16 -7.87 1.43 9.83
CA THR A 16 -7.16 0.41 9.06
C THR A 16 -5.69 0.77 9.01
N GLU A 17 -4.84 -0.11 9.53
CA GLU A 17 -3.40 -0.01 9.35
C GLU A 17 -3.03 -0.58 7.98
N VAL A 18 -2.25 0.16 7.21
CA VAL A 18 -1.78 -0.23 5.90
C VAL A 18 -0.25 -0.23 5.89
N THR A 19 0.35 -1.35 5.54
CA THR A 19 1.81 -1.50 5.41
C THR A 19 2.20 -1.82 3.98
N ALA A 20 2.94 -0.93 3.33
CA ALA A 20 3.53 -1.14 2.01
C ALA A 20 4.96 -1.68 2.13
N SER A 21 5.20 -2.88 1.59
CA SER A 21 6.53 -3.45 1.42
C SER A 21 7.15 -2.95 0.12
N LEU A 22 8.34 -2.38 0.24
CA LEU A 22 9.11 -1.82 -0.84
C LEU A 22 10.34 -2.67 -1.12
N VAL A 23 10.61 -2.84 -2.41
CA VAL A 23 11.80 -3.52 -2.92
C VAL A 23 12.57 -2.60 -3.86
N ASN A 24 13.84 -2.89 -4.07
CA ASN A 24 14.66 -2.22 -5.09
C ASN A 24 15.55 -3.22 -5.83
N ASP A 25 16.15 -2.77 -6.93
CA ASP A 25 16.95 -3.63 -7.83
C ASP A 25 18.25 -4.15 -7.20
N ARG A 26 18.64 -3.62 -6.03
CA ARG A 26 19.82 -4.05 -5.27
C ARG A 26 19.46 -5.09 -4.19
N GLY A 27 18.23 -5.62 -4.21
CA GLY A 27 17.74 -6.56 -3.20
C GLY A 27 17.39 -5.92 -1.86
N GLY A 28 17.28 -4.58 -1.80
CA GLY A 28 16.87 -3.89 -0.58
C GLY A 28 15.40 -4.10 -0.28
N LEU A 29 15.07 -4.24 1.01
CA LEU A 29 13.71 -4.40 1.53
C LEU A 29 13.44 -3.31 2.57
N ARG A 30 12.25 -2.70 2.52
CA ARG A 30 11.81 -1.69 3.48
C ARG A 30 10.29 -1.68 3.58
N ASN A 31 9.75 -1.45 4.78
CA ASN A 31 8.33 -1.19 4.96
C ASN A 31 8.04 0.31 5.18
N LEU A 32 6.87 0.74 4.69
CA LEU A 32 6.22 1.98 5.05
C LEU A 32 4.83 1.66 5.59
N SER A 33 4.53 2.12 6.80
CA SER A 33 3.23 1.89 7.43
C SER A 33 2.53 3.21 7.69
N VAL A 34 1.20 3.21 7.56
CA VAL A 34 0.33 4.34 7.86
C VAL A 34 -1.01 3.82 8.39
N VAL A 35 -1.57 4.53 9.37
CA VAL A 35 -2.90 4.21 9.90
C VAL A 35 -3.90 5.16 9.24
N ALA A 36 -4.78 4.61 8.40
CA ALA A 36 -5.85 5.35 7.79
C ALA A 36 -6.97 5.58 8.82
N PRO A 37 -7.50 6.82 8.95
CA PRO A 37 -8.53 7.17 9.92
C PRO A 37 -9.94 6.74 9.45
N THR A 38 -10.06 5.55 8.87
CA THR A 38 -11.30 5.01 8.28
C THR A 38 -11.31 3.50 8.42
N GLU A 39 -12.53 2.94 8.52
CA GLU A 39 -12.77 1.49 8.47
C GLU A 39 -13.08 1.01 7.05
N ASP A 40 -13.33 1.92 6.10
CA ASP A 40 -13.50 1.59 4.68
C ASP A 40 -12.15 1.17 4.09
N PRO A 41 -12.00 -0.09 3.64
CA PRO A 41 -10.77 -0.57 3.05
C PRO A 41 -10.32 0.23 1.84
N ALA A 42 -11.24 0.63 0.96
CA ALA A 42 -10.91 1.33 -0.27
C ALA A 42 -10.35 2.74 0.04
N GLU A 43 -10.98 3.46 0.97
CA GLU A 43 -10.43 4.72 1.46
C GLU A 43 -9.07 4.54 2.15
N ALA A 44 -8.89 3.46 2.89
CA ALA A 44 -7.63 3.17 3.56
C ALA A 44 -6.48 2.90 2.58
N VAL A 45 -6.68 2.09 1.54
CA VAL A 45 -5.64 1.89 0.51
C VAL A 45 -5.38 3.16 -0.29
N ARG A 46 -6.41 3.95 -0.64
CA ARG A 46 -6.20 5.25 -1.31
C ARG A 46 -5.39 6.22 -0.45
N HIS A 47 -5.68 6.29 0.85
CA HIS A 47 -4.91 7.08 1.81
C HIS A 47 -3.44 6.64 1.84
N ALA A 48 -3.20 5.33 1.91
CA ALA A 48 -1.86 4.77 1.93
C ALA A 48 -1.11 4.99 0.61
N ALA A 49 -1.77 4.82 -0.53
CA ALA A 49 -1.20 5.06 -1.87
C ALA A 49 -0.65 6.49 -1.99
N ARG A 50 -1.45 7.49 -1.59
CA ARG A 50 -1.05 8.90 -1.55
C ARG A 50 0.16 9.14 -0.65
N PHE A 51 0.15 8.55 0.56
CA PHE A 51 1.26 8.67 1.51
C PHE A 51 2.57 8.08 0.96
N VAL A 52 2.51 6.92 0.30
CA VAL A 52 3.68 6.22 -0.25
C VAL A 52 4.21 6.97 -1.48
N ALA A 53 3.34 7.34 -2.43
CA ALA A 53 3.73 8.14 -3.60
C ALA A 53 4.38 9.48 -3.19
N GLY A 54 3.86 10.12 -2.14
CA GLY A 54 4.39 11.35 -1.58
C GLY A 54 5.78 11.27 -0.96
N LYS A 55 6.38 10.08 -0.80
CA LYS A 55 7.77 9.95 -0.29
C LYS A 55 8.83 10.38 -1.29
N GLY A 56 8.50 10.51 -2.58
CA GLY A 56 9.40 11.00 -3.63
C GLY A 56 10.53 10.06 -4.05
N ASN A 57 10.70 8.91 -3.39
CA ASN A 57 11.70 7.89 -3.74
C ASN A 57 11.10 6.54 -4.16
N VAL A 58 9.77 6.46 -4.22
CA VAL A 58 8.99 5.30 -4.70
C VAL A 58 8.41 5.64 -6.07
N SER A 59 8.73 4.84 -7.09
CA SER A 59 8.43 5.19 -8.48
C SER A 59 7.36 4.36 -9.16
N SER A 60 6.93 3.25 -8.55
CA SER A 60 5.95 2.36 -9.15
C SER A 60 5.25 1.50 -8.10
N ALA A 61 3.99 1.19 -8.40
CA ALA A 61 3.16 0.22 -7.69
C ALA A 61 2.48 -0.79 -8.64
N ARG A 62 2.84 -0.85 -9.94
CA ARG A 62 2.11 -1.62 -10.97
C ARG A 62 1.90 -3.12 -10.68
N ASN A 63 2.74 -3.71 -9.82
CA ASN A 63 2.65 -5.12 -9.44
C ASN A 63 2.39 -5.30 -7.93
N ALA A 64 1.99 -4.23 -7.25
CA ALA A 64 1.69 -4.27 -5.83
C ALA A 64 0.50 -5.21 -5.59
N ARG A 65 0.67 -6.13 -4.65
CA ARG A 65 -0.40 -7.05 -4.26
C ARG A 65 -0.99 -6.63 -2.94
N VAL A 66 -2.31 -6.43 -2.91
CA VAL A 66 -3.02 -5.98 -1.72
C VAL A 66 -3.61 -7.17 -1.00
N ARG A 67 -3.32 -7.28 0.30
CA ARG A 67 -3.61 -8.46 1.10
C ARG A 67 -4.08 -8.10 2.49
N TRP A 68 -5.11 -8.77 2.99
CA TRP A 68 -5.55 -8.64 4.37
C TRP A 68 -4.69 -9.46 5.32
N THR A 69 -4.23 -8.84 6.41
CA THR A 69 -3.61 -9.51 7.56
C THR A 69 -4.68 -9.75 8.62
N ARG A 70 -5.01 -11.03 8.88
CA ARG A 70 -5.97 -11.41 9.92
C ARG A 70 -5.37 -11.17 11.32
N GLU A 71 -6.19 -10.66 12.24
CA GLU A 71 -5.79 -10.31 13.62
C GLU A 71 -5.32 -11.49 14.49
N GLN A 72 -5.55 -12.75 14.12
CA GLN A 72 -5.20 -13.93 14.93
C GLN A 72 -4.74 -15.14 14.10
N ALA A 73 -3.67 -15.02 13.31
CA ALA A 73 -3.09 -16.18 12.61
C ALA A 73 -2.01 -16.87 13.48
N ALA A 74 -2.33 -18.06 14.00
CA ALA A 74 -1.36 -18.92 14.71
C ALA A 74 -0.89 -20.14 13.88
N SER A 75 -1.54 -20.41 12.73
CA SER A 75 -1.14 -21.18 11.52
C SER A 75 -2.41 -21.68 10.77
N GLU A 76 -2.39 -22.32 9.58
CA GLU A 76 -2.63 -21.79 8.21
C GLU A 76 -1.70 -20.66 7.69
N GLN A 77 -0.57 -20.49 8.41
CA GLN A 77 0.59 -19.59 8.36
C GLN A 77 0.51 -18.23 7.64
N ASP A 78 -0.12 -18.15 6.48
CA ASP A 78 0.16 -17.16 5.46
C ASP A 78 -1.10 -16.66 4.77
N GLN A 79 -2.29 -16.81 5.35
CA GLN A 79 -3.54 -16.46 4.67
C GLN A 79 -3.69 -14.94 4.44
N LEU A 80 -2.94 -14.48 3.44
CA LEU A 80 -2.96 -13.21 2.77
C LEU A 80 -4.03 -13.32 1.70
N VAL A 81 -5.24 -12.92 2.06
CA VAL A 81 -6.35 -12.87 1.11
C VAL A 81 -6.06 -11.73 0.16
N ARG A 82 -5.68 -12.09 -1.07
CA ARG A 82 -5.42 -11.13 -2.14
C ARG A 82 -6.74 -10.48 -2.55
N ASP A 83 -6.75 -9.16 -2.58
CA ASP A 83 -7.93 -8.37 -2.91
C ASP A 83 -7.65 -7.56 -4.18
N PHE A 84 -8.09 -8.09 -5.32
CA PHE A 84 -7.84 -7.48 -6.63
C PHE A 84 -8.52 -6.13 -6.80
N THR A 85 -9.70 -5.94 -6.21
CA THR A 85 -10.39 -4.65 -6.24
C THR A 85 -9.59 -3.59 -5.49
N LEU A 86 -9.03 -3.95 -4.33
CA LEU A 86 -8.17 -3.02 -3.60
C LEU A 86 -6.80 -2.82 -4.27
N GLU A 87 -6.32 -3.76 -5.09
CA GLU A 87 -5.12 -3.57 -5.92
C GLU A 87 -5.31 -2.46 -6.94
N ASP A 88 -6.42 -2.48 -7.66
CA ASP A 88 -6.76 -1.44 -8.65
C ASP A 88 -6.91 -0.09 -7.95
N GLU A 89 -7.65 -0.03 -6.84
CA GLU A 89 -7.81 1.21 -6.03
C GLU A 89 -6.48 1.78 -5.51
N PHE A 90 -5.57 0.90 -5.08
CA PHE A 90 -4.25 1.33 -4.62
C PHE A 90 -3.41 1.85 -5.79
N LEU A 91 -3.41 1.15 -6.93
CA LEU A 91 -2.62 1.51 -8.10
C LEU A 91 -3.10 2.83 -8.69
N ASP A 92 -4.41 2.99 -8.88
CA ASP A 92 -5.01 4.20 -9.46
C ASP A 92 -4.67 5.43 -8.62
N ALA A 93 -4.90 5.36 -7.30
CA ALA A 93 -4.58 6.47 -6.40
C ALA A 93 -3.06 6.76 -6.34
N PHE A 94 -2.22 5.74 -6.46
CA PHE A 94 -0.77 5.90 -6.48
C PHE A 94 -0.31 6.62 -7.75
N GLU A 95 -0.79 6.19 -8.93
CA GLU A 95 -0.44 6.79 -10.22
C GLU A 95 -0.98 8.22 -10.35
N GLU A 96 -2.23 8.46 -9.92
CA GLU A 96 -2.82 9.80 -9.84
C GLU A 96 -1.94 10.73 -8.99
N THR A 97 -1.54 10.28 -7.79
CA THR A 97 -0.70 11.09 -6.90
C THR A 97 0.68 11.40 -7.50
N LEU A 98 1.32 10.41 -8.16
CA LEU A 98 2.60 10.65 -8.82
C LEU A 98 2.47 11.64 -9.98
N GLN A 99 1.37 11.57 -10.73
CA GLN A 99 1.10 12.50 -11.81
C GLN A 99 0.88 13.92 -11.27
N GLU A 100 0.08 14.08 -10.21
CA GLU A 100 -0.09 15.37 -9.54
C GLU A 100 1.23 15.96 -9.03
N ILE A 101 2.08 15.16 -8.39
CA ILE A 101 3.38 15.61 -7.89
C ILE A 101 4.25 16.08 -9.07
N ARG A 102 4.28 15.32 -10.16
CA ARG A 102 5.04 15.66 -11.36
C ARG A 102 4.54 16.97 -11.98
N ASP A 103 3.23 17.15 -12.06
CA ASP A 103 2.63 18.36 -12.63
C ASP A 103 2.92 19.61 -11.79
N ARG A 104 3.02 19.47 -10.45
CA ARG A 104 3.42 20.58 -9.55
C ARG A 104 4.91 20.95 -9.63
N MET A 105 5.76 20.04 -10.09
CA MET A 105 7.21 20.28 -10.23
C MET A 105 7.60 20.92 -11.56
N ARG A 106 6.65 21.03 -12.49
CA ARG A 106 6.83 21.61 -13.83
C ARG A 106 6.50 23.11 -13.83
#